data_AF-A0A923Q600-F1
#
_entry.id   AF-A0A923Q600-F1
#
_cell.length_a   1.000
_cell.length_b   1.000
_cell.length_c   1.000
_cell.angle_alpha   90.00
_cell.angle_beta   90.00
_cell.angle_gamma   90.00
#
_symmetry.space_group_name_H-M   'P 1'
#
loop_
_entity.id
_entity.type
_entity.pdbx_description
1 polymer ?
#
loop_
_entity_poly.entity_id
_entity_poly.type
_entity_poly.pdbx_seq_one_letter_code
_entity_poly.pdbx_strand_id
1 'polypeptide(L)'
;MRAAVLGSGSWGTAFGKVLADAGTDVVLWSRRPELAAAVREQHENPEYLPGIGLPVNLTATADPVEAVTGADFVVLAVPSQSLRANLAVVVGALAPGSLLVSLMKGVELGTTKRMSEVIREVANVTASRVAVVTGPNLAKEIALGQPAATVVACGDIAAAERLQAACLTRYFRPYTNTDVVGCELGGAVKNVIALATGMA
;
A
#
# COMPACT_ATOMS: atom_id res chain seq x y z
N MET A 1 -4.08 -4.31 -15.59
CA MET A 1 -4.29 -3.32 -14.51
C MET A 1 -2.92 -2.81 -14.10
N ARG A 2 -2.79 -1.53 -13.77
CA ARG A 2 -1.53 -0.93 -13.32
C ARG A 2 -1.66 -0.44 -11.89
N ALA A 3 -0.69 -0.74 -11.04
CA ALA A 3 -0.60 -0.22 -9.69
C ALA A 3 0.72 0.54 -9.47
N ALA A 4 0.62 1.71 -8.86
CA ALA A 4 1.76 2.45 -8.33
C ALA A 4 1.86 2.18 -6.84
N VAL A 5 3.06 1.86 -6.33
CA VAL A 5 3.29 1.69 -4.89
C VAL A 5 4.22 2.78 -4.40
N LEU A 6 3.67 3.72 -3.65
CA LEU A 6 4.42 4.80 -3.01
C LEU A 6 5.00 4.29 -1.69
N GLY A 7 6.28 3.93 -1.72
CA GLY A 7 7.02 3.44 -0.56
C GLY A 7 7.72 2.12 -0.85
N SER A 8 9.05 2.15 -0.96
CA SER A 8 9.91 0.99 -1.24
C SER A 8 10.38 0.23 0.00
N GLY A 9 9.72 0.41 1.15
CA GLY A 9 10.01 -0.35 2.38
C GLY A 9 9.53 -1.81 2.31
N SER A 10 9.73 -2.59 3.37
CA SER A 10 9.38 -4.02 3.40
C SER A 10 7.91 -4.28 3.08
N TRP A 11 6.99 -3.49 3.65
CA TRP A 11 5.56 -3.71 3.41
C TRP A 11 5.10 -3.26 2.02
N GLY A 12 5.58 -2.10 1.52
CA GLY A 12 5.27 -1.65 0.17
C GLY A 12 5.80 -2.62 -0.89
N THR A 13 7.01 -3.13 -0.72
CA THR A 13 7.60 -4.13 -1.62
C THR A 13 6.85 -5.46 -1.55
N ALA A 14 6.50 -5.95 -0.36
CA ALA A 14 5.73 -7.19 -0.20
C ALA A 14 4.33 -7.09 -0.84
N PHE A 15 3.62 -5.97 -0.64
CA PHE A 15 2.31 -5.77 -1.24
C PHE A 15 2.39 -5.54 -2.75
N GLY A 16 3.43 -4.85 -3.23
CA GLY A 16 3.74 -4.75 -4.66
C GLY A 16 3.95 -6.13 -5.28
N LYS A 17 4.70 -7.02 -4.60
CA LYS A 17 4.85 -8.41 -5.03
C LYS A 17 3.51 -9.15 -5.08
N VAL A 18 2.65 -8.99 -4.08
CA VAL A 18 1.29 -9.59 -4.07
C VAL A 18 0.48 -9.15 -5.28
N LEU A 19 0.45 -7.85 -5.57
CA LEU A 19 -0.25 -7.30 -6.74
C LEU A 19 0.32 -7.87 -8.04
N ALA A 20 1.64 -7.96 -8.14
CA ALA A 20 2.34 -8.48 -9.31
C ALA A 20 2.07 -9.98 -9.53
N ASP A 21 2.12 -10.79 -8.47
CA ASP A 21 1.78 -12.22 -8.51
C ASP A 21 0.30 -12.46 -8.88
N ALA A 22 -0.59 -11.51 -8.56
CA ALA A 22 -2.00 -11.54 -8.98
C ALA A 22 -2.23 -11.08 -10.42
N GLY A 23 -1.17 -10.68 -11.15
CA GLY A 23 -1.23 -10.26 -12.56
C GLY A 23 -1.41 -8.75 -12.78
N THR A 24 -1.21 -7.91 -11.75
CA THR A 24 -1.19 -6.45 -11.90
C THR A 24 0.22 -5.98 -12.27
N ASP A 25 0.35 -5.07 -13.23
CA ASP A 25 1.65 -4.44 -13.54
C ASP A 25 1.97 -3.40 -12.45
N VAL A 26 3.13 -3.53 -11.80
CA VAL A 26 3.47 -2.73 -10.62
C VAL A 26 4.67 -1.84 -10.88
N VAL A 27 4.53 -0.56 -10.52
CA VAL A 27 5.64 0.39 -10.45
C VAL A 27 5.85 0.84 -9.02
N LEU A 28 6.95 0.42 -8.41
CA LEU A 28 7.35 0.82 -7.07
C LEU A 28 8.11 2.15 -7.13
N TRP A 29 7.67 3.13 -6.35
CA TRP A 29 8.43 4.36 -6.16
C TRP A 29 9.42 4.21 -5.00
N SER A 30 10.69 4.48 -5.31
CA SER A 30 11.77 4.58 -4.32
C SER A 30 12.41 5.95 -4.38
N ARG A 31 12.49 6.65 -3.25
CA ARG A 31 13.25 7.92 -3.14
C ARG A 31 14.74 7.76 -3.47
N ARG A 32 15.26 6.54 -3.38
CA ARG A 32 16.65 6.18 -3.62
C ARG A 32 16.79 5.57 -5.03
N PRO A 33 17.44 6.27 -5.99
CA PRO A 33 17.62 5.78 -7.35
C PRO A 33 18.34 4.44 -7.43
N GLU A 34 19.34 4.20 -6.56
CA GLU A 34 20.08 2.96 -6.46
C GLU A 34 19.17 1.78 -6.07
N LEU A 35 18.22 2.01 -5.17
CA LEU A 35 17.25 0.99 -4.78
C LEU A 35 16.22 0.74 -5.89
N ALA A 36 15.80 1.79 -6.61
CA ALA A 36 14.95 1.62 -7.79
C ALA A 36 15.65 0.81 -8.89
N ALA A 37 16.94 1.06 -9.10
CA ALA A 37 17.75 0.31 -10.05
C ALA A 37 17.88 -1.17 -9.64
N ALA A 38 18.15 -1.45 -8.36
CA ALA A 38 18.21 -2.83 -7.86
C ALA A 38 16.89 -3.59 -8.12
N VAL A 39 15.73 -3.00 -7.82
CA VAL A 39 14.43 -3.63 -8.08
C VAL A 39 14.21 -3.87 -9.58
N ARG A 40 14.56 -2.91 -10.43
CA ARG A 40 14.35 -3.00 -11.88
C ARG A 40 15.28 -3.98 -12.58
N GLU A 41 16.54 -4.05 -12.17
CA GLU A 41 17.61 -4.78 -12.89
C GLU A 41 17.87 -6.14 -12.27
N GLN A 42 17.77 -6.25 -10.95
CA GLN A 42 18.05 -7.48 -10.21
C GLN A 42 16.77 -8.20 -9.80
N HIS A 43 15.60 -7.57 -10.01
CA HIS A 43 14.31 -8.08 -9.54
C HIS A 43 14.34 -8.42 -8.04
N GLU A 44 14.99 -7.57 -7.23
CA GLU A 44 15.14 -7.75 -5.80
C GLU A 44 15.13 -6.39 -5.08
N ASN A 45 14.61 -6.36 -3.85
CA ASN A 45 14.81 -5.25 -2.92
C ASN A 45 15.78 -5.69 -1.81
N PRO A 46 17.11 -5.56 -2.02
CA PRO A 46 18.11 -6.16 -1.14
C PRO A 46 18.14 -5.53 0.26
N GLU A 47 17.63 -4.31 0.41
CA GLU A 47 17.66 -3.62 1.69
C GLU A 47 16.50 -4.00 2.60
N TYR A 48 15.29 -4.19 2.03
CA TYR A 48 14.09 -4.41 2.82
C TYR A 48 13.56 -5.84 2.78
N LEU A 49 13.90 -6.62 1.74
CA LEU A 49 13.50 -8.01 1.54
C LEU A 49 14.64 -8.82 0.88
N PRO A 50 15.82 -8.93 1.52
CA PRO A 50 16.97 -9.62 0.94
C PRO A 50 16.67 -11.10 0.66
N GLY A 51 17.12 -11.57 -0.50
CA GLY A 51 16.98 -12.96 -0.97
C GLY A 51 15.59 -13.30 -1.51
N ILE A 52 14.69 -12.32 -1.69
CA ILE A 52 13.35 -12.54 -2.22
C ILE A 52 13.26 -11.98 -3.64
N GLY A 53 13.13 -12.88 -4.62
CA GLY A 53 12.89 -12.53 -6.01
C GLY A 53 11.52 -11.87 -6.20
N LEU A 54 11.51 -10.76 -6.94
CA LEU A 54 10.34 -10.00 -7.32
C LEU A 54 9.88 -10.40 -8.73
N PRO A 55 8.57 -10.41 -9.01
CA PRO A 55 8.05 -10.74 -10.34
C PRO A 55 8.55 -9.77 -11.42
N VAL A 56 8.65 -10.25 -12.67
CA VAL A 56 9.13 -9.46 -13.81
C VAL A 56 8.22 -8.28 -14.19
N ASN A 57 6.93 -8.36 -13.84
CA ASN A 57 5.95 -7.29 -14.00
C ASN A 57 5.93 -6.30 -12.81
N LEU A 58 6.90 -6.41 -11.90
CA LEU A 58 7.18 -5.42 -10.86
C LEU A 58 8.49 -4.72 -11.18
N THR A 59 8.40 -3.41 -11.49
CA THR A 59 9.56 -2.54 -11.72
C THR A 59 9.60 -1.41 -10.69
N ALA A 60 10.63 -0.57 -10.74
CA ALA A 60 10.75 0.60 -9.88
C ALA A 60 11.33 1.82 -10.59
N THR A 61 10.93 2.99 -10.12
CA THR A 61 11.43 4.30 -10.54
C THR A 61 11.74 5.19 -9.33
N ALA A 62 12.62 6.17 -9.54
CA ALA A 62 12.88 7.25 -8.59
C ALA A 62 11.95 8.46 -8.79
N ASP A 63 11.26 8.54 -9.93
CA ASP A 63 10.31 9.61 -10.24
C ASP A 63 8.91 9.26 -9.70
N PRO A 64 8.40 10.00 -8.70
CA PRO A 64 7.09 9.73 -8.13
C PRO A 64 5.93 10.00 -9.11
N VAL A 65 6.08 10.91 -10.06
CA VAL A 65 5.08 11.23 -11.08
C VAL A 65 5.01 10.11 -12.11
N GLU A 66 6.16 9.62 -12.58
CA GLU A 66 6.23 8.46 -13.47
C GLU A 66 5.55 7.23 -12.85
N ALA A 67 5.78 7.00 -11.55
CA ALA A 67 5.20 5.86 -10.84
C ALA A 67 3.67 5.86 -10.91
N VAL A 68 3.02 7.00 -10.62
CA VAL A 68 1.55 7.10 -10.53
C VAL A 68 0.85 7.29 -11.86
N THR A 69 1.57 7.70 -12.91
CA THR A 69 0.96 8.02 -14.20
C THR A 69 0.29 6.79 -14.80
N GLY A 70 -1.02 6.91 -15.07
CA GLY A 70 -1.83 5.84 -15.64
C GLY A 70 -2.14 4.67 -14.69
N ALA A 71 -1.91 4.82 -13.38
CA ALA A 71 -2.20 3.76 -12.41
C ALA A 71 -3.70 3.67 -12.09
N ASP A 72 -4.25 2.46 -12.13
CA ASP A 72 -5.60 2.13 -11.64
C ASP A 72 -5.66 2.15 -10.11
N PHE A 73 -4.57 1.73 -9.47
CA PHE A 73 -4.40 1.72 -8.02
C PHE A 73 -3.16 2.50 -7.61
N VAL A 74 -3.30 3.39 -6.64
CA VAL A 74 -2.15 4.10 -6.03
C VAL A 74 -2.08 3.71 -4.57
N VAL A 75 -1.12 2.83 -4.29
CA VAL A 75 -0.90 2.23 -2.97
C VAL A 75 0.03 3.12 -2.16
N LEU A 76 -0.41 3.48 -0.97
CA LEU A 76 0.26 4.40 -0.07
C LEU A 76 0.87 3.59 1.09
N ALA A 77 2.16 3.30 0.95
CA ALA A 77 2.96 2.48 1.87
C ALA A 77 4.10 3.29 2.51
N VAL A 78 3.89 4.59 2.70
CA VAL A 78 4.82 5.51 3.38
C VAL A 78 4.48 5.65 4.87
N PRO A 79 5.40 6.11 5.73
CA PRO A 79 5.04 6.44 7.12
C PRO A 79 3.92 7.48 7.20
N SER A 80 2.95 7.29 8.11
CA SER A 80 1.76 8.16 8.26
C SER A 80 2.09 9.65 8.33
N GLN A 81 3.15 10.03 9.05
CA GLN A 81 3.52 11.45 9.23
C GLN A 81 4.09 12.09 7.96
N SER A 82 4.55 11.28 7.00
CA SER A 82 5.08 11.75 5.73
C SER A 82 4.04 11.70 4.60
N LEU A 83 2.87 11.11 4.84
CA LEU A 83 1.85 10.87 3.81
C LEU A 83 1.44 12.14 3.08
N ARG A 84 1.10 13.18 3.83
CA ARG A 84 0.60 14.44 3.27
C ARG A 84 1.59 15.05 2.27
N ALA A 85 2.85 15.16 2.66
CA ALA A 85 3.90 15.70 1.81
C ALA A 85 4.12 14.84 0.55
N ASN A 86 4.18 13.52 0.71
CA ASN A 86 4.39 12.61 -0.44
C ASN A 86 3.21 12.61 -1.41
N LEU A 87 1.97 12.60 -0.91
CA LEU A 87 0.76 12.59 -1.74
C LEU A 87 0.57 13.93 -2.47
N ALA A 88 0.93 15.06 -1.85
CA ALA A 88 0.86 16.37 -2.48
C ALA A 88 1.76 16.49 -3.72
N VAL A 89 2.88 15.76 -3.79
CA VAL A 89 3.79 15.77 -4.95
C VAL A 89 3.14 15.13 -6.18
N VAL A 90 2.34 14.07 -5.97
CA VAL A 90 1.82 13.23 -7.06
C VAL A 90 0.37 13.52 -7.42
N VAL A 91 -0.35 14.30 -6.60
CA VAL A 91 -1.80 14.51 -6.74
C VAL A 91 -2.21 14.98 -8.14
N GLY A 92 -1.43 15.87 -8.75
CA GLY A 92 -1.70 16.40 -10.09
C GLY A 92 -1.54 15.38 -11.23
N ALA A 93 -0.90 14.24 -10.97
CA ALA A 93 -0.65 13.18 -11.94
C ALA A 93 -1.54 11.94 -11.73
N LEU A 94 -2.40 11.94 -10.71
CA LEU A 94 -3.33 10.83 -10.45
C LEU A 94 -4.39 10.78 -11.56
N ALA A 95 -4.70 9.58 -12.05
CA ALA A 95 -5.81 9.45 -12.99
C ALA A 95 -7.15 9.71 -12.27
N PRO A 96 -8.16 10.27 -12.96
CA PRO A 96 -9.47 10.56 -12.35
C PRO A 96 -10.18 9.33 -11.75
N GLY A 97 -9.89 8.14 -12.27
CA GLY A 97 -10.47 6.87 -11.81
C GLY A 97 -9.62 6.09 -10.81
N SER A 98 -8.41 6.55 -10.48
CA SER A 98 -7.49 5.78 -9.62
C SER A 98 -8.08 5.55 -8.23
N LEU A 99 -7.97 4.34 -7.72
CA LEU A 99 -8.30 4.03 -6.33
C LEU A 99 -7.07 4.27 -5.45
N LEU A 100 -7.20 5.09 -4.40
CA LEU A 100 -6.14 5.35 -3.44
C LEU A 100 -6.21 4.31 -2.33
N VAL A 101 -5.12 3.57 -2.12
CA VAL A 101 -5.10 2.41 -1.23
C VAL A 101 -4.16 2.68 -0.06
N SER A 102 -4.71 2.92 1.12
CA SER A 102 -3.93 3.09 2.34
C SER A 102 -3.49 1.75 2.89
N LEU A 103 -2.19 1.56 3.05
CA LEU A 103 -1.59 0.44 3.80
C LEU A 103 -1.13 0.86 5.21
N MET A 104 -1.32 2.13 5.54
CA MET A 104 -0.72 2.77 6.70
C MET A 104 -1.49 2.46 7.98
N LYS A 105 -0.74 2.41 9.09
CA LYS A 105 -1.29 2.18 10.43
C LYS A 105 -0.91 3.37 11.30
N GLY A 106 -1.91 4.09 11.80
CA GLY A 106 -1.72 5.27 12.65
C GLY A 106 -2.60 6.45 12.26
N VAL A 107 -2.43 7.55 12.99
CA VAL A 107 -3.11 8.83 12.79
C VAL A 107 -2.08 9.94 12.54
N GLU A 108 -2.49 11.01 11.86
CA GLU A 108 -1.63 12.18 11.63
C GLU A 108 -1.46 12.96 12.94
N LEU A 109 -0.22 13.23 13.32
CA LEU A 109 0.09 14.03 14.51
C LEU A 109 -0.36 15.48 14.28
N GLY A 110 -0.87 16.10 15.35
CA GLY A 110 -1.39 17.47 15.32
C GLY A 110 -2.85 17.57 14.86
N THR A 111 -3.25 16.87 13.78
CA THR A 111 -4.65 16.91 13.30
C THR A 111 -5.52 15.80 13.88
N THR A 112 -4.92 14.73 14.38
CA THR A 112 -5.60 13.50 14.85
C THR A 112 -6.44 12.79 13.79
N LYS A 113 -6.25 13.13 12.51
CA LYS A 113 -6.98 12.54 11.39
C LYS A 113 -6.47 11.13 11.08
N ARG A 114 -7.39 10.27 10.65
CA ARG A 114 -7.08 8.96 10.09
C ARG A 114 -6.47 9.12 8.70
N MET A 115 -5.74 8.10 8.24
CA MET A 115 -5.05 8.17 6.95
C MET A 115 -6.04 8.32 5.79
N SER A 116 -7.19 7.64 5.85
CA SER A 116 -8.26 7.82 4.87
C SER A 116 -8.77 9.26 4.78
N GLU A 117 -8.83 9.99 5.89
CA GLU A 117 -9.25 11.40 5.94
C GLU A 117 -8.17 12.32 5.35
N VAL A 118 -6.91 12.09 5.70
CA VAL A 118 -5.77 12.83 5.14
C VAL A 118 -5.70 12.63 3.62
N ILE A 119 -5.89 11.40 3.14
CA ILE A 119 -5.88 11.08 1.70
C ILE A 119 -6.97 11.86 0.97
N ARG A 120 -8.20 11.83 1.50
CA ARG A 120 -9.35 12.55 0.90
C ARG A 120 -9.11 14.04 0.82
N GLU A 121 -8.54 14.62 1.87
CA GLU A 121 -8.24 16.06 1.93
C GLU A 121 -7.16 16.46 0.92
N VAL A 122 -6.03 15.74 0.91
CA VAL A 122 -4.89 16.09 0.04
C VAL A 122 -5.20 15.82 -1.42
N ALA A 123 -5.84 14.69 -1.73
CA ALA A 123 -6.18 14.33 -3.10
C ALA A 123 -7.49 14.96 -3.60
N ASN A 124 -8.24 15.64 -2.71
CA ASN A 124 -9.57 16.17 -2.99
C ASN A 124 -10.51 15.13 -3.63
N VAL A 125 -10.63 13.96 -2.98
CA VAL A 125 -11.44 12.82 -3.46
C VAL A 125 -12.52 12.40 -2.48
N THR A 126 -13.56 11.75 -3.01
CA THR A 126 -14.62 11.14 -2.21
C THR A 126 -14.14 9.89 -1.47
N ALA A 127 -14.87 9.52 -0.41
CA ALA A 127 -14.56 8.31 0.36
C ALA A 127 -14.63 7.01 -0.48
N SER A 128 -15.44 6.99 -1.55
CA SER A 128 -15.51 5.86 -2.50
C SER A 128 -14.22 5.62 -3.29
N ARG A 129 -13.31 6.60 -3.34
CA ARG A 129 -11.99 6.49 -4.00
C ARG A 129 -10.86 6.16 -3.03
N VAL A 130 -11.17 5.85 -1.78
CA VAL A 130 -10.16 5.51 -0.77
C VAL A 130 -10.47 4.14 -0.17
N ALA A 131 -9.55 3.21 -0.35
CA ALA A 131 -9.59 1.89 0.26
C ALA A 131 -8.49 1.77 1.32
N VAL A 132 -8.71 0.91 2.31
CA VAL A 132 -7.76 0.59 3.38
C VAL A 132 -7.49 -0.90 3.36
N VAL A 133 -6.23 -1.30 3.37
CA VAL A 133 -5.84 -2.71 3.53
C VAL A 133 -5.24 -2.88 4.92
N THR A 134 -5.86 -3.73 5.72
CA THR A 134 -5.44 -3.99 7.10
C THR A 134 -5.55 -5.47 7.44
N GLY A 135 -4.70 -5.94 8.35
CA GLY A 135 -4.65 -7.35 8.73
C GLY A 135 -3.36 -7.73 9.46
N PRO A 136 -3.25 -8.99 9.90
CA PRO A 136 -2.03 -9.58 10.46
C PRO A 136 -0.97 -9.78 9.37
N ASN A 137 -0.52 -8.67 8.79
CA ASN A 137 0.30 -8.68 7.59
C ASN A 137 1.77 -8.49 7.94
N LEU A 138 2.50 -9.60 8.13
CA LEU A 138 3.96 -9.59 8.30
C LEU A 138 4.62 -9.62 6.92
N ALA A 139 5.33 -8.52 6.60
CA ALA A 139 5.84 -8.28 5.25
C ALA A 139 6.74 -9.42 4.74
N LYS A 140 7.64 -9.93 5.58
CA LYS A 140 8.58 -10.99 5.20
C LYS A 140 7.87 -12.33 4.94
N GLU A 141 6.92 -12.71 5.79
CA GLU A 141 6.15 -13.96 5.63
C GLU A 141 5.31 -13.92 4.34
N ILE A 142 4.66 -12.78 4.08
CA ILE A 142 3.88 -12.57 2.86
C ILE A 142 4.79 -12.58 1.64
N ALA A 143 5.95 -11.92 1.69
CA ALA A 143 6.91 -11.92 0.58
C ALA A 143 7.48 -13.32 0.29
N LEU A 144 7.55 -14.20 1.30
CA LEU A 144 7.91 -15.62 1.17
C LEU A 144 6.74 -16.49 0.68
N GLY A 145 5.56 -15.92 0.41
CA GLY A 145 4.39 -16.65 -0.06
C GLY A 145 3.70 -17.49 1.01
N GLN A 146 3.87 -17.15 2.30
CA GLN A 146 3.14 -17.81 3.37
C GLN A 146 1.66 -17.38 3.39
N PRO A 147 0.72 -18.27 3.75
CA PRO A 147 -0.69 -17.94 3.79
C PRO A 147 -1.00 -16.77 4.73
N ALA A 148 -1.67 -15.74 4.22
CA ALA A 148 -2.11 -14.58 4.95
C ALA A 148 -3.54 -14.20 4.55
N ALA A 149 -4.33 -13.79 5.54
CA ALA A 149 -5.64 -13.19 5.35
C ALA A 149 -5.56 -11.69 5.64
N THR A 150 -6.21 -10.87 4.80
CA THR A 150 -6.29 -9.42 5.00
C THR A 150 -7.72 -8.95 4.80
N VAL A 151 -8.01 -7.75 5.28
CA VAL A 151 -9.24 -7.01 4.98
C VAL A 151 -8.92 -5.91 3.98
N VAL A 152 -9.81 -5.72 3.01
CA VAL A 152 -9.90 -4.58 2.09
C VAL A 152 -11.17 -3.82 2.43
N ALA A 153 -11.03 -2.66 3.05
CA ALA A 153 -12.16 -1.82 3.46
C ALA A 153 -12.33 -0.62 2.53
N CYS A 154 -13.52 -0.40 1.99
CA CYS A 154 -13.85 0.81 1.24
C CYS A 154 -15.34 1.15 1.43
N GLY A 155 -15.68 2.45 1.44
CA GLY A 155 -17.07 2.88 1.50
C GLY A 155 -17.88 2.48 0.25
N ASP A 156 -17.20 2.19 -0.85
CA ASP A 156 -17.77 1.61 -2.07
C ASP A 156 -17.34 0.15 -2.21
N ILE A 157 -18.31 -0.77 -2.14
CA ILE A 157 -18.06 -2.21 -2.21
C ILE A 157 -17.47 -2.63 -3.56
N ALA A 158 -17.88 -1.99 -4.66
CA ALA A 158 -17.36 -2.31 -5.98
C ALA A 158 -15.88 -1.92 -6.08
N ALA A 159 -15.47 -0.83 -5.44
CA ALA A 159 -14.07 -0.45 -5.33
C ALA A 159 -13.27 -1.46 -4.49
N ALA A 160 -13.84 -1.94 -3.38
CA ALA A 160 -13.21 -2.97 -2.55
C ALA A 160 -13.03 -4.30 -3.32
N GLU A 161 -14.03 -4.74 -4.08
CA GLU A 161 -13.99 -5.97 -4.89
C GLU A 161 -12.97 -5.87 -6.03
N ARG A 162 -12.86 -4.71 -6.69
CA ARG A 162 -11.81 -4.47 -7.70
C ARG A 162 -10.42 -4.62 -7.11
N LEU A 163 -10.18 -4.03 -5.94
CA LEU A 163 -8.89 -4.17 -5.26
C LEU A 163 -8.66 -5.59 -4.74
N GLN A 164 -9.70 -6.26 -4.23
CA GLN A 164 -9.65 -7.67 -3.82
C GLN A 164 -9.17 -8.54 -4.97
N ALA A 165 -9.78 -8.41 -6.16
CA ALA A 165 -9.38 -9.15 -7.35
C ALA A 165 -7.93 -8.84 -7.77
N ALA A 166 -7.49 -7.59 -7.63
CA ALA A 166 -6.13 -7.17 -7.99
C ALA A 166 -5.03 -7.68 -7.05
N CYS A 167 -5.36 -8.16 -5.85
CA CYS A 167 -4.38 -8.65 -4.87
C CYS A 167 -4.66 -10.08 -4.36
N LEU A 168 -5.65 -10.78 -4.91
CA LEU A 168 -5.92 -12.18 -4.57
C LEU A 168 -4.87 -13.10 -5.19
N THR A 169 -4.17 -13.86 -4.34
CA THR A 169 -3.22 -14.89 -4.78
C THR A 169 -3.49 -16.20 -4.04
N ARG A 170 -2.73 -17.26 -4.36
CA ARG A 170 -2.77 -18.53 -3.62
C ARG A 170 -2.39 -18.41 -2.14
N TYR A 171 -1.67 -17.36 -1.76
CA TYR A 171 -1.15 -17.17 -0.41
C TYR A 171 -1.67 -15.89 0.26
N PHE A 172 -2.29 -14.98 -0.48
CA PHE A 172 -2.83 -13.74 0.07
C PHE A 172 -4.33 -13.67 -0.23
N ARG A 173 -5.15 -13.78 0.82
CA ARG A 173 -6.62 -13.83 0.71
C ARG A 173 -7.25 -12.56 1.29
N PRO A 174 -7.70 -11.62 0.43
CA PRO A 174 -8.39 -10.42 0.87
C PRO A 174 -9.89 -10.68 1.09
N TYR A 175 -10.45 -10.13 2.16
CA TYR A 175 -11.89 -10.08 2.46
C TYR A 175 -12.38 -8.64 2.39
N THR A 176 -13.51 -8.40 1.76
CA THR A 176 -14.08 -7.06 1.64
C THR A 176 -14.84 -6.64 2.89
N ASN A 177 -14.81 -5.35 3.21
CA ASN A 177 -15.57 -4.75 4.29
C ASN A 177 -15.94 -3.30 3.91
N THR A 178 -17.05 -2.78 4.45
CA THR A 178 -17.44 -1.38 4.27
C THR A 178 -17.05 -0.49 5.47
N ASP A 179 -16.69 -1.09 6.61
CA ASP A 179 -16.27 -0.37 7.81
C ASP A 179 -14.80 0.08 7.75
N VAL A 180 -14.56 1.16 7.00
CA VAL A 180 -13.25 1.80 6.89
C VAL A 180 -12.75 2.31 8.25
N VAL A 181 -13.66 2.83 9.09
CA VAL A 181 -13.32 3.43 10.38
C VAL A 181 -12.77 2.37 11.33
N GLY A 182 -13.50 1.27 11.54
CA GLY A 182 -13.09 0.17 12.41
C GLY A 182 -11.79 -0.48 11.92
N CYS A 183 -11.63 -0.63 10.60
CA CYS A 183 -10.42 -1.20 10.01
C CYS A 183 -9.15 -0.36 10.29
N GLU A 184 -9.23 0.97 10.17
CA GLU A 184 -8.10 1.86 10.48
C GLU A 184 -7.80 1.91 11.97
N LEU A 185 -8.84 2.04 12.81
CA LEU A 185 -8.68 2.13 14.26
C LEU A 185 -8.12 0.83 14.84
N GLY A 186 -8.64 -0.33 14.40
CA GLY A 186 -8.09 -1.63 14.78
C GLY A 186 -6.62 -1.79 14.40
N GLY A 187 -6.23 -1.29 13.22
CA GLY A 187 -4.84 -1.26 12.76
C GLY A 187 -3.94 -0.34 13.58
N ALA A 188 -4.45 0.82 14.00
CA ALA A 188 -3.69 1.81 14.77
C ALA A 188 -3.50 1.40 16.25
N VAL A 189 -4.59 0.96 16.91
CA VAL A 189 -4.60 0.63 18.34
C VAL A 189 -3.76 -0.62 18.65
N LYS A 190 -3.68 -1.59 17.72
CA LYS A 190 -2.92 -2.83 17.95
C LYS A 190 -1.45 -2.58 18.32
N ASN A 191 -0.83 -1.53 17.78
CA ASN A 191 0.58 -1.25 18.03
C ASN A 191 0.80 -0.70 19.45
N VAL A 192 -0.18 0.06 19.98
CA VAL A 192 -0.17 0.52 21.37
C VAL A 192 -0.32 -0.67 22.32
N ILE A 193 -1.25 -1.60 22.01
CA ILE A 193 -1.43 -2.83 22.79
C ILE A 193 -0.16 -3.71 22.72
N ALA A 194 0.45 -3.87 21.55
CA ALA A 194 1.69 -4.63 21.38
C ALA A 194 2.84 -4.06 22.21
N LEU A 195 2.97 -2.73 22.28
CA LEU A 195 3.96 -2.08 23.14
C LEU A 195 3.67 -2.35 24.61
N ALA A 196 2.42 -2.16 25.06
CA ALA A 196 2.03 -2.38 26.45
C ALA A 196 2.22 -3.84 26.89
N THR A 197 1.92 -4.80 26.02
CA THR A 197 2.09 -6.23 26.29
C THR A 197 3.56 -6.67 26.29
N GLY A 198 4.41 -6.09 25.44
CA GLY A 198 5.84 -6.41 25.42
C GLY A 198 6.65 -5.82 26.60
N MET A 199 6.07 -4.86 27.34
CA MET A 199 6.66 -4.32 28.57
C MET A 199 6.34 -5.15 29.82
N ALA A 200 5.31 -6.00 29.76
CA ALA A 200 4.87 -6.87 30.85
C ALA A 200 5.68 -8.17 30.88
#